data_AF-A0A2G5XF52-F1
#
_entry.id   AF-A0A2G5XF52-F1
#
_cell.length_a   1.000
_cell.length_b   1.000
_cell.length_c   1.000
_cell.angle_alpha   90.00
_cell.angle_beta   90.00
_cell.angle_gamma   90.00
#
_symmetry.space_group_name_H-M   'P 1'
#
loop_
_entity.id
_entity.type
_entity.pdbx_description
1 polymer ?
#
loop_
_entity_poly.entity_id
_entity_poly.type
_entity_poly.pdbx_seq_one_letter_code
_entity_poly.pdbx_strand_id
1 'polypeptide(L)'
;MNFYYGAIVFAHVVSAIISVGPLFLLLPLIRRLRSAKAEAEDIYLAIIRVIIRLVMHSGHVLVVTGILLILFGPWPWNTSWIILTIGVMLLSGFFLATGFSSVLKRFHDPSKDREAVLNKLQRTAWIYIGLLMVMLWLMVQKPAVW
;
A
#
# COMPACT_ATOMS: atom_id res chain seq x y z
N MET A 1 17.00 -6.71 -24.39
CA MET A 1 15.74 -6.32 -23.73
C MET A 1 14.97 -5.41 -24.68
N ASN A 2 13.73 -5.74 -25.05
CA ASN A 2 12.90 -4.84 -25.87
C ASN A 2 12.57 -3.58 -25.04
N PHE A 3 12.66 -2.40 -25.66
CA PHE A 3 12.37 -1.11 -25.02
C PHE A 3 11.05 -1.12 -24.24
N TYR A 4 10.01 -1.75 -24.81
CA TYR A 4 8.70 -1.93 -24.18
C TYR A 4 8.75 -2.68 -22.84
N TYR A 5 9.49 -3.79 -22.77
CA TYR A 5 9.63 -4.55 -21.52
C TYR A 5 10.35 -3.71 -20.46
N GLY A 6 11.41 -3.00 -20.86
CA GLY A 6 12.12 -2.06 -19.98
C GLY A 6 11.20 -0.96 -19.44
N ALA A 7 10.32 -0.41 -20.28
CA ALA A 7 9.35 0.61 -19.87
C ALA A 7 8.32 0.06 -18.86
N ILE A 8 7.85 -1.18 -19.03
CA ILE A 8 6.96 -1.84 -18.07
C ILE A 8 7.68 -2.07 -16.74
N VAL A 9 8.93 -2.54 -16.76
CA VAL A 9 9.73 -2.72 -15.55
C VAL A 9 9.90 -1.38 -14.81
N PHE A 10 10.24 -0.32 -15.54
CA PHE A 10 10.39 1.01 -14.95
C PHE A 10 9.07 1.51 -14.33
N ALA A 11 7.96 1.42 -15.06
CA ALA A 11 6.63 1.78 -14.56
C ALA A 11 6.26 0.97 -13.31
N HIS A 12 6.57 -0.33 -13.30
CA HIS A 12 6.33 -1.21 -12.15
C HIS A 12 7.11 -0.74 -10.92
N VAL A 13 8.42 -0.50 -11.05
CA VAL A 13 9.26 -0.04 -9.94
C VAL A 13 8.80 1.34 -9.43
N VAL A 14 8.51 2.28 -10.33
CA VAL A 14 8.01 3.61 -9.94
C VAL A 14 6.67 3.49 -9.21
N SER A 15 5.76 2.64 -9.69
CA SER A 15 4.46 2.42 -9.03
C SER A 15 4.62 1.80 -7.64
N ALA A 16 5.60 0.91 -7.43
CA ALA A 16 5.95 0.39 -6.12
C ALA A 16 6.45 1.51 -5.19
N ILE A 17 7.35 2.37 -5.66
CA ILE A 17 7.86 3.50 -4.87
C ILE A 17 6.72 4.42 -4.44
N ILE A 18 5.83 4.79 -5.35
CA ILE A 18 4.70 5.69 -5.06
C ILE A 18 3.63 5.00 -4.20
N SER A 19 3.45 3.68 -4.32
CA SER A 19 2.52 2.91 -3.48
C SER A 19 3.06 2.68 -2.06
N VAL A 20 4.37 2.53 -1.87
CA VAL A 20 4.98 2.17 -0.58
C VAL A 20 5.43 3.41 0.19
N GLY A 21 6.16 4.32 -0.47
CA GLY A 21 6.82 5.45 0.17
C GLY A 21 5.89 6.34 1.02
N PRO A 22 4.76 6.82 0.47
CA PRO A 22 3.83 7.68 1.21
C PRO A 22 3.22 7.04 2.46
N LEU A 23 3.18 5.71 2.58
CA LEU A 23 2.64 5.05 3.77
C LEU A 23 3.45 5.36 5.02
N PHE A 24 4.76 5.52 4.90
CA PHE A 24 5.60 5.90 6.02
C PHE A 24 5.27 7.30 6.55
N LEU A 25 4.74 8.19 5.70
CA LEU A 25 4.27 9.52 6.10
C LEU A 25 2.97 9.47 6.90
N LEU A 26 2.18 8.39 6.80
CA LEU A 26 0.99 8.23 7.63
C LEU A 26 1.36 8.16 9.11
N LEU A 27 2.50 7.54 9.47
CA LEU A 27 2.91 7.39 10.87
C LEU A 27 3.11 8.73 11.60
N PRO A 28 3.94 9.68 11.11
CA PRO A 28 4.07 10.99 11.73
C PRO A 28 2.77 11.80 11.62
N LEU A 29 1.99 11.67 10.55
CA LEU A 29 0.71 12.39 10.41
C LEU A 29 -0.33 11.93 11.44
N ILE A 30 -0.45 10.63 11.69
CA ILE A 30 -1.36 10.08 12.71
C ILE A 30 -0.94 10.55 14.11
N ARG A 31 0.37 10.62 14.39
CA ARG A 31 0.89 11.17 15.66
C ARG A 31 0.54 12.65 15.80
N ARG A 32 0.71 13.45 14.74
CA ARG A 32 0.35 14.88 14.74
C ARG A 32 -1.15 15.08 14.92
N LEU A 33 -1.96 14.28 14.22
CA LEU A 33 -3.42 14.26 14.32
C LEU A 33 -3.89 14.00 15.76
N ARG A 34 -3.24 13.08 16.49
CA ARG A 34 -3.56 12.80 17.91
C ARG A 34 -3.44 14.05 18.79
N SER A 35 -2.38 14.84 18.59
CA SER A 35 -2.10 16.08 19.32
C SER A 35 -2.73 17.35 18.72
N ALA A 36 -3.40 17.25 17.58
CA ALA A 36 -3.93 18.40 16.86
C ALA A 36 -5.13 19.01 17.60
N LYS A 37 -5.22 20.35 17.58
CA LYS A 37 -6.46 21.07 17.93
C LYS A 37 -7.51 20.81 16.86
N ALA A 38 -8.79 20.93 17.21
CA ALA A 38 -9.93 20.66 16.32
C ALA A 38 -9.80 21.37 14.95
N GLU A 39 -9.31 22.60 14.93
CA GLU A 39 -9.13 23.41 13.71
C GLU A 39 -8.09 22.84 12.73
N ALA A 40 -7.08 22.11 13.22
CA ALA A 40 -6.04 21.50 12.39
C ALA A 40 -6.34 20.03 12.06
N GLU A 41 -7.35 19.43 12.70
CA GLU A 41 -7.73 18.03 12.55
C GLU A 41 -8.13 17.70 11.11
N ASP A 42 -9.01 18.52 10.54
CA ASP A 42 -9.51 18.36 9.17
C ASP A 42 -8.39 18.46 8.13
N ILE A 43 -7.39 19.31 8.38
CA ILE A 43 -6.22 19.46 7.50
C ILE A 43 -5.41 18.16 7.48
N TYR A 44 -5.09 17.60 8.65
CA TYR A 44 -4.35 16.34 8.73
C TYR A 44 -5.14 15.17 8.14
N LEU A 45 -6.46 15.12 8.38
CA LEU A 45 -7.33 14.11 7.78
C LEU A 45 -7.38 14.23 6.24
N ALA A 46 -7.41 15.45 5.70
CA ALA A 46 -7.38 15.68 4.27
C ALA A 46 -6.05 15.17 3.65
N ILE A 47 -4.91 15.46 4.28
CA ILE A 47 -3.59 14.97 3.84
C ILE A 47 -3.55 13.44 3.87
N ILE A 48 -4.02 12.82 4.97
CA ILE A 48 -4.09 11.36 5.09
C ILE A 48 -4.95 10.75 3.97
N ARG A 49 -6.10 11.34 3.65
CA ARG A 49 -6.97 10.88 2.53
C ARG A 49 -6.25 10.96 1.18
N VAL A 50 -5.52 12.04 0.92
CA VAL A 50 -4.75 12.21 -0.32
C VAL A 50 -3.67 11.14 -0.43
N ILE A 51 -2.91 10.91 0.64
CA ILE A 51 -1.87 9.86 0.69
C ILE A 51 -2.48 8.49 0.40
N ILE A 52 -3.58 8.14 1.07
CA ILE A 52 -4.23 6.83 0.90
C ILE A 52 -4.74 6.68 -0.53
N ARG A 53 -5.33 7.72 -1.12
CA ARG A 53 -5.80 7.69 -2.52
C ARG A 53 -4.63 7.48 -3.49
N LEU A 54 -3.52 8.20 -3.28
CA LEU A 54 -2.32 8.06 -4.09
C LEU A 54 -1.79 6.62 -4.02
N VAL A 55 -1.66 6.08 -2.81
CA VAL A 55 -1.21 4.71 -2.58
C VAL A 55 -2.14 3.70 -3.25
N MET A 56 -3.46 3.84 -3.15
CA MET A 56 -4.41 2.93 -3.80
C MET A 56 -4.28 2.96 -5.33
N HIS A 57 -4.17 4.16 -5.92
CA HIS A 57 -4.08 4.30 -7.37
C HIS A 57 -2.75 3.74 -7.91
N SER A 58 -1.64 4.07 -7.25
CA SER A 58 -0.34 3.51 -7.60
C SER A 58 -0.25 2.01 -7.33
N GLY A 59 -0.95 1.51 -6.32
CA GLY A 59 -1.09 0.07 -6.05
C GLY A 59 -1.80 -0.67 -7.20
N HIS A 60 -2.83 -0.08 -7.82
CA HIS A 60 -3.44 -0.66 -9.01
C HIS A 60 -2.48 -0.68 -10.21
N VAL A 61 -1.74 0.41 -10.43
CA VAL A 61 -0.69 0.45 -11.47
C VAL A 61 0.36 -0.63 -11.22
N LEU A 62 0.78 -0.81 -9.97
CA LEU A 62 1.73 -1.86 -9.56
C LEU A 62 1.23 -3.26 -9.89
N VAL A 63 -0.04 -3.55 -9.57
CA VAL A 63 -0.68 -4.83 -9.87
C VAL A 63 -0.75 -5.07 -11.37
N VAL A 64 -1.27 -4.10 -12.13
CA VAL A 64 -1.44 -4.23 -13.59
C VAL A 64 -0.10 -4.42 -14.28
N THR A 65 0.90 -3.60 -13.93
CA THR A 65 2.25 -3.73 -14.49
C THR A 65 2.93 -5.03 -14.05
N GLY A 66 2.69 -5.52 -12.83
CA GLY A 66 3.18 -6.81 -12.36
C GLY A 66 2.61 -7.97 -13.17
N ILE A 67 1.31 -7.95 -13.47
CA ILE A 67 0.67 -8.94 -14.35
C ILE A 67 1.29 -8.91 -15.74
N LEU A 68 1.52 -7.71 -16.31
CA LEU A 68 2.19 -7.57 -17.61
C LEU A 68 3.62 -8.14 -17.58
N LEU A 69 4.37 -7.94 -16.49
CA LEU A 69 5.71 -8.51 -16.33
C LEU A 69 5.69 -10.04 -16.24
N ILE A 70 4.66 -10.65 -15.68
CA ILE A 70 4.54 -12.11 -15.63
C ILE A 70 4.13 -12.66 -17.01
N LEU A 71 3.25 -11.96 -17.74
CA LEU A 71 2.81 -12.35 -19.09
C LEU A 71 3.91 -12.24 -20.15
N PHE A 72 4.72 -11.18 -20.09
CA PHE A 72 5.76 -10.88 -21.09
C PHE A 72 7.18 -11.13 -20.59
N GLY A 73 7.33 -11.57 -19.36
CA GLY A 73 8.62 -11.84 -18.73
C GLY A 73 9.16 -13.24 -19.04
N PRO A 74 10.45 -13.46 -18.78
CA PRO A 74 11.10 -14.75 -19.02
C PRO A 74 10.80 -15.80 -17.94
N TRP A 75 10.07 -15.44 -16.88
CA TRP A 75 9.89 -16.28 -15.70
C TRP A 75 8.66 -17.18 -15.82
N PRO A 76 8.77 -18.49 -15.54
CA PRO A 76 7.62 -19.39 -15.46
C PRO A 76 6.60 -18.98 -14.39
N TRP A 77 5.30 -19.15 -14.66
CA TRP A 77 4.21 -18.80 -13.73
C TRP A 77 4.21 -19.61 -12.43
N ASN A 78 4.78 -20.82 -12.46
CA ASN A 78 4.88 -21.72 -11.32
C ASN A 78 6.05 -21.36 -10.36
N THR A 79 6.83 -20.32 -10.67
CA THR A 79 7.96 -19.92 -9.83
C THR A 79 7.47 -19.47 -8.45
N SER A 80 8.10 -19.96 -7.39
CA SER A 80 7.66 -19.75 -6.02
C SER A 80 7.44 -18.30 -5.63
N TRP A 81 8.38 -17.42 -5.94
CA TRP A 81 8.27 -16.01 -5.59
C TRP A 81 7.12 -15.31 -6.34
N ILE A 82 6.77 -15.73 -7.56
CA ILE A 82 5.64 -15.16 -8.32
C ILE A 82 4.32 -15.53 -7.63
N ILE A 83 4.11 -16.80 -7.31
CA ILE A 83 2.90 -17.28 -6.64
C ILE A 83 2.74 -16.61 -5.27
N LEU A 84 3.80 -16.58 -4.47
CA LEU A 84 3.79 -15.92 -3.16
C LEU A 84 3.49 -14.43 -3.29
N THR A 85 4.06 -13.75 -4.29
CA THR A 85 3.81 -12.33 -4.54
C THR A 85 2.36 -12.06 -4.91
N ILE A 86 1.76 -12.89 -5.78
CA ILE A 86 0.34 -12.78 -6.14
C ILE A 86 -0.54 -12.97 -4.89
N GLY A 87 -0.24 -13.97 -4.06
CA GLY A 87 -0.98 -14.20 -2.81
C GLY A 87 -0.92 -13.00 -1.85
N VAL A 88 0.29 -12.47 -1.62
CA VAL A 88 0.51 -11.26 -0.80
C VAL A 88 -0.21 -10.04 -1.40
N MET A 89 -0.18 -9.89 -2.71
CA MET A 89 -0.81 -8.78 -3.43
C MET A 89 -2.35 -8.81 -3.36
N LEU A 90 -2.96 -9.99 -3.48
CA LEU A 90 -4.41 -10.15 -3.32
C LEU A 90 -4.84 -9.83 -1.88
N LEU A 91 -4.08 -10.34 -0.90
CA LEU A 91 -4.31 -10.04 0.51
C LEU A 91 -4.18 -8.53 0.79
N SER A 92 -3.16 -7.89 0.22
CA SER A 92 -2.89 -6.47 0.42
C SER A 92 -3.94 -5.57 -0.20
N GLY A 93 -4.38 -5.87 -1.43
CA GLY A 93 -5.43 -5.12 -2.12
C GLY A 93 -6.75 -5.14 -1.35
N PHE A 94 -7.16 -6.30 -0.83
CA PHE A 94 -8.38 -6.43 -0.03
C PHE A 94 -8.30 -5.66 1.29
N PHE A 95 -7.18 -5.78 2.01
CA PHE A 95 -6.98 -5.08 3.29
C PHE A 95 -6.89 -3.56 3.13
N LEU A 96 -6.26 -3.07 2.05
CA LEU A 96 -6.07 -1.63 1.80
C LEU A 96 -7.41 -0.92 1.57
N ALA A 97 -8.21 -1.44 0.64
CA ALA A 97 -9.47 -0.83 0.22
C ALA A 97 -10.48 -0.75 1.38
N THR A 98 -10.49 -1.78 2.24
CA THR A 98 -11.47 -1.90 3.33
C THR A 98 -10.99 -1.24 4.63
N GLY A 99 -9.72 -1.42 5.00
CA GLY A 99 -9.17 -0.97 6.28
C GLY A 99 -9.14 0.54 6.43
N PHE A 100 -8.55 1.25 5.48
CA PHE A 100 -8.40 2.70 5.57
C PHE A 100 -9.72 3.45 5.35
N SER A 101 -10.50 3.05 4.33
CA SER A 101 -11.81 3.66 4.05
C SER A 101 -12.76 3.50 5.23
N SER A 102 -12.80 2.31 5.85
CA SER A 102 -13.63 2.09 7.04
C SER A 102 -13.19 2.91 8.24
N VAL A 103 -11.88 3.19 8.41
CA VAL A 103 -11.36 3.95 9.55
C VAL A 103 -11.64 5.45 9.38
N LEU A 104 -11.43 6.00 8.17
CA LEU A 104 -11.72 7.39 7.86
C LEU A 104 -13.22 7.72 7.96
N LYS A 105 -14.10 6.81 7.53
CA LYS A 105 -15.55 7.00 7.63
C LYS A 105 -16.03 7.07 9.09
N ARG A 106 -15.37 6.35 10.00
CA ARG A 106 -15.68 6.32 11.44
C ARG A 106 -15.15 7.53 12.21
N PHE A 107 -14.31 8.37 11.59
CA PHE A 107 -13.70 9.51 12.27
C PHE A 107 -14.68 10.68 12.48
N HIS A 108 -15.67 10.85 11.61
CA HIS A 108 -16.70 11.89 11.75
C HIS A 108 -17.90 11.47 12.62
N ASP A 109 -17.84 10.32 13.28
CA ASP A 109 -18.91 9.82 14.14
C ASP A 109 -18.66 10.29 15.58
N PRO A 110 -19.39 11.30 16.09
CA PRO A 110 -19.15 11.90 17.41
C PRO A 110 -19.42 10.92 18.56
N SER A 111 -20.02 9.76 18.30
CA SER A 111 -20.28 8.71 19.29
C SER A 111 -19.08 7.80 19.57
N LYS A 112 -17.97 7.93 18.82
CA LYS A 112 -16.85 6.99 18.88
C LYS A 112 -15.61 7.60 19.52
N ASP A 113 -14.96 6.77 20.33
CA ASP A 113 -13.68 7.08 20.95
C ASP A 113 -12.61 7.37 19.87
N ARG A 114 -12.25 8.65 19.74
CA ARG A 114 -11.24 9.19 18.84
C ARG A 114 -9.91 8.44 18.97
N GLU A 115 -9.50 8.08 20.18
CA GLU A 115 -8.25 7.36 20.40
C GLU A 115 -8.31 5.94 19.82
N ALA A 116 -9.45 5.25 19.99
CA ALA A 116 -9.65 3.93 19.41
C ALA A 116 -9.58 3.95 17.87
N VAL A 117 -10.13 4.98 17.22
CA VAL A 117 -10.05 5.15 15.76
C VAL A 117 -8.62 5.41 15.30
N LEU A 118 -7.89 6.29 15.99
CA LEU A 118 -6.48 6.59 15.69
C LEU A 118 -5.57 5.38 15.89
N ASN A 119 -5.78 4.60 16.96
CA ASN A 119 -5.03 3.38 17.21
C ASN A 119 -5.27 2.34 16.11
N LYS A 120 -6.53 2.21 15.65
CA LYS A 120 -6.86 1.34 14.52
C LYS A 120 -6.20 1.82 13.21
N LEU A 121 -6.18 3.13 12.96
CA LEU A 121 -5.51 3.72 11.80
C LEU A 121 -4.01 3.42 11.80
N GLN A 122 -3.35 3.64 12.93
CA GLN A 122 -1.91 3.37 13.10
C GLN A 122 -1.59 1.88 12.92
N ARG A 123 -2.37 0.99 13.54
CA ARG A 123 -2.20 -0.47 13.39
C ARG A 123 -2.37 -0.90 11.93
N THR A 124 -3.38 -0.36 11.25
CA THR A 124 -3.63 -0.65 9.83
C THR A 124 -2.47 -0.20 8.96
N ALA A 125 -1.93 1.00 9.20
CA ALA A 125 -0.74 1.50 8.51
C ALA A 125 0.48 0.59 8.70
N TRP A 126 0.75 0.15 9.93
CA TRP A 126 1.87 -0.77 10.20
C TRP A 126 1.72 -2.14 9.53
N ILE A 127 0.52 -2.73 9.60
CA ILE A 127 0.24 -4.02 8.93
C ILE A 127 0.50 -3.88 7.43
N TYR A 128 0.02 -2.79 6.83
CA TYR A 128 0.15 -2.58 5.40
C TYR A 128 1.61 -2.30 4.98
N ILE A 129 2.36 -1.50 5.75
CA ILE A 129 3.80 -1.33 5.54
C ILE A 129 4.50 -2.68 5.59
N GLY A 130 4.27 -3.49 6.63
CA GLY A 130 4.89 -4.81 6.77
C GLY A 130 4.57 -5.72 5.58
N LEU A 131 3.31 -5.75 5.15
CA LEU A 131 2.86 -6.54 4.01
C LEU A 131 3.54 -6.13 2.70
N LEU A 132 3.65 -4.82 2.44
CA LEU A 132 4.36 -4.34 1.26
C LEU A 132 5.87 -4.54 1.33
N MET A 133 6.47 -4.51 2.52
CA MET A 133 7.88 -4.85 2.69
C MET A 133 8.15 -6.33 2.39
N VAL A 134 7.26 -7.23 2.80
CA VAL A 134 7.32 -8.66 2.41
C VAL A 134 7.18 -8.81 0.89
N MET A 135 6.23 -8.10 0.27
CA MET A 135 6.05 -8.11 -1.18
C MET A 135 7.30 -7.62 -1.91
N LEU A 136 7.89 -6.51 -1.46
CA LEU A 136 9.13 -5.98 -2.00
C LEU A 136 10.28 -6.97 -1.85
N TRP A 137 10.40 -7.61 -0.69
CA TRP A 137 11.43 -8.62 -0.44
C TRP A 137 11.30 -9.81 -1.41
N LEU A 138 10.09 -10.32 -1.64
CA LEU A 138 9.83 -11.39 -2.61
C LEU A 138 10.27 -11.00 -4.02
N MET A 139 9.95 -9.77 -4.46
CA MET A 139 10.31 -9.29 -5.80
C MET A 139 11.81 -9.03 -5.98
N VAL A 140 12.50 -8.62 -4.92
CA VAL A 140 13.94 -8.35 -4.96
C VAL A 140 14.73 -9.66 -4.88
N GLN A 141 14.49 -10.45 -3.83
CA GLN A 141 15.26 -11.67 -3.55
C GLN A 141 14.89 -12.84 -4.44
N LYS A 142 13.65 -12.89 -4.94
CA LYS A 142 13.13 -13.98 -5.80
C LYS A 142 13.46 -15.38 -5.25
N PRO A 143 13.09 -15.68 -3.99
CA PRO A 143 13.44 -16.95 -3.35
C PRO A 143 12.83 -18.13 -4.14
N ALA A 144 13.67 -19.10 -4.48
CA ALA A 144 13.28 -20.38 -5.05
C ALA A 144 13.08 -21.38 -3.90
N VAL A 145 11.82 -21.64 -3.55
CA VAL A 145 11.46 -22.55 -2.44
C VAL A 145 11.08 -23.94 -2.97
N TRP A 146 10.66 -24.01 -4.25
CA TRP A 146 10.43 -25.23 -5.02
C TRP A 146 10.80 -24.98 -6.48
#